data_AF-E9EDC2-F1
#
_entry.id   AF-E9EDC2-F1
#
_cell.length_a   1.000
_cell.length_b   1.000
_cell.length_c   1.000
_cell.angle_alpha   90.00
_cell.angle_beta   90.00
_cell.angle_gamma   90.00
#
_symmetry.space_group_name_H-M   'P 1'
#
loop_
_entity.id
_entity.type
_entity.pdbx_description
1 polymer ?
#
loop_
_entity_poly.entity_id
_entity_poly.type
_entity_poly.pdbx_seq_one_letter_code
_entity_poly.pdbx_strand_id
1 'polypeptide(L)'
;MVYYAYAKNSNDDWSWRYVIVAPNFKVLDEWYHEVKNKVSDNVISRVSHEFYIFDRNKLNLGRSTAQGHEAPQFMNKLIFQLLQDNEGRNISTFINGHLSGGTAE
;
A
#
# COMPACT_ATOMS: atom_id res chain seq x y z
N MET A 1 -2.61 21.80 -9.14
CA MET A 1 -3.42 20.60 -9.41
C MET A 1 -2.71 19.43 -8.77
N VAL A 2 -3.43 18.57 -8.05
CA VAL A 2 -2.84 17.42 -7.34
C VAL A 2 -2.73 16.24 -8.32
N TYR A 3 -1.67 15.46 -8.22
CA TYR A 3 -1.43 14.26 -9.03
C TYR A 3 -1.74 13.00 -8.22
N TYR A 4 -2.43 12.05 -8.84
CA TYR A 4 -2.83 10.81 -8.20
C TYR A 4 -2.24 9.63 -8.96
N ALA A 5 -1.75 8.65 -8.23
CA ALA A 5 -1.35 7.38 -8.79
C ALA A 5 -1.87 6.23 -7.92
N TYR A 6 -2.08 5.09 -8.55
CA TYR A 6 -2.51 3.87 -7.91
C TYR A 6 -1.33 2.92 -7.78
N ALA A 7 -1.20 2.29 -6.61
CA ALA A 7 -0.20 1.24 -6.39
C ALA A 7 -0.88 -0.03 -5.86
N LYS A 8 -0.59 -1.15 -6.51
CA LYS A 8 -1.19 -2.45 -6.19
C LYS A 8 -0.11 -3.43 -5.72
N ASN A 9 -0.45 -4.19 -4.69
CA ASN A 9 0.34 -5.34 -4.27
C ASN A 9 0.45 -6.37 -5.42
N SER A 10 1.64 -6.92 -5.66
CA SER A 10 1.84 -7.99 -6.64
C SER A 10 1.52 -9.37 -6.10
N ASN A 11 1.49 -9.54 -4.77
CA ASN A 11 1.32 -10.85 -4.15
C ASN A 11 -0.15 -11.32 -4.19
N ASP A 12 -1.11 -10.40 -4.32
CA ASP A 12 -2.54 -10.70 -4.42
C ASP A 12 -3.33 -9.53 -5.01
N ASP A 13 -4.60 -9.78 -5.35
CA ASP A 13 -5.48 -8.81 -6.00
C ASP A 13 -6.38 -8.03 -5.04
N TRP A 14 -6.36 -8.37 -3.74
CA TRP A 14 -7.37 -7.90 -2.80
C TRP A 14 -6.83 -6.98 -1.72
N SER A 15 -5.54 -7.03 -1.38
CA SER A 15 -4.98 -6.30 -0.23
C SER A 15 -3.90 -5.29 -0.60
N TRP A 16 -3.57 -4.41 0.36
CA TRP A 16 -2.43 -3.47 0.28
C TRP A 16 -2.41 -2.63 -1.00
N ARG A 17 -3.54 -1.97 -1.26
CA ARG A 17 -3.73 -1.08 -2.42
C ARG A 17 -3.67 0.35 -1.95
N TYR A 18 -2.89 1.19 -2.63
CA TYR A 18 -2.68 2.57 -2.22
C TYR A 18 -3.11 3.54 -3.31
N VAL A 19 -3.70 4.66 -2.89
CA VAL A 19 -3.67 5.90 -3.68
C VAL A 19 -2.51 6.74 -3.18
N ILE A 20 -1.58 7.04 -4.08
CA ILE A 20 -0.46 7.95 -3.85
C ILE A 20 -0.88 9.33 -4.33
N VAL A 21 -0.72 10.32 -3.47
CA VAL A 21 -1.05 11.71 -3.75
C VAL A 21 0.23 12.52 -3.76
N ALA A 22 0.48 13.24 -4.85
CA ALA A 22 1.66 14.05 -5.08
C ALA A 22 1.28 15.46 -5.56
N PRO A 23 2.12 16.48 -5.34
CA PRO A 23 1.86 17.83 -5.86
C PRO A 23 1.91 17.92 -7.39
N ASN A 24 2.67 17.01 -8.04
CA ASN A 24 2.78 16.88 -9.49
C ASN A 24 3.48 15.55 -9.85
N PHE A 25 3.47 15.17 -11.12
CA PHE A 25 4.13 13.96 -11.61
C PHE A 25 5.64 13.94 -11.34
N LYS A 26 6.34 15.08 -11.48
CA LYS A 26 7.79 15.15 -11.27
C LYS A 26 8.21 14.69 -9.87
N VAL A 27 7.50 15.13 -8.83
CA VAL A 27 7.80 14.69 -7.44
C VAL A 27 7.56 13.19 -7.26
N LEU A 28 6.49 12.65 -7.85
CA LEU A 28 6.24 11.21 -7.83
C LEU A 28 7.31 10.44 -8.61
N ASP A 29 7.78 11.00 -9.72
CA ASP A 29 8.79 10.40 -10.58
C ASP A 29 10.14 10.27 -9.89
N GLU A 30 10.59 11.36 -9.27
CA GLU A 30 11.80 11.38 -8.46
C GLU A 30 11.72 10.39 -7.29
N TRP A 31 10.57 10.32 -6.58
CA TRP A 31 10.37 9.35 -5.51
C TRP A 31 10.49 7.90 -6.01
N TYR A 32 9.87 7.57 -7.15
CA TYR A 32 9.92 6.23 -7.70
C TYR A 32 11.36 5.81 -8.02
N HIS A 33 12.13 6.70 -8.65
CA HIS A 33 13.54 6.42 -8.97
C HIS A 33 14.38 6.24 -7.71
N GLU A 34 14.15 7.05 -6.68
CA GLU A 34 14.84 6.91 -5.39
C GLU A 34 14.51 5.59 -4.70
N VAL A 35 13.23 5.20 -4.63
CA VAL A 35 12.84 3.89 -4.10
C VAL A 35 13.44 2.77 -4.94
N LYS A 36 13.34 2.85 -6.28
CA LYS A 36 13.84 1.82 -7.21
C LYS A 36 15.34 1.59 -7.07
N ASN A 37 16.12 2.63 -6.79
CA ASN A 37 17.57 2.54 -6.58
C ASN A 37 17.95 1.89 -5.24
N LYS A 38 17.03 1.81 -4.28
CA LYS A 38 17.26 1.24 -2.93
C LYS A 38 16.76 -0.18 -2.76
N VAL A 39 15.96 -0.67 -3.71
CA VAL A 39 15.32 -2.00 -3.65
C VAL A 39 15.74 -2.84 -4.85
N SER A 40 15.57 -4.17 -4.75
CA SER A 40 15.86 -5.07 -5.86
C SER A 40 14.86 -4.91 -7.02
N ASP A 41 15.25 -5.36 -8.22
CA ASP A 41 14.48 -5.11 -9.46
C ASP A 41 13.04 -5.61 -9.44
N ASN A 42 12.72 -6.64 -8.65
CA ASN A 42 11.40 -7.24 -8.54
C ASN A 42 10.53 -6.66 -7.41
N VAL A 43 10.98 -5.63 -6.70
CA VAL A 43 10.27 -5.09 -5.54
C VAL A 43 9.22 -4.04 -5.91
N ILE A 44 9.51 -3.18 -6.89
CA ILE A 44 8.59 -2.15 -7.38
C ILE A 44 8.77 -1.98 -8.89
N SER A 45 7.66 -1.80 -9.60
CA SER A 45 7.61 -1.56 -11.04
C SER A 45 6.55 -0.52 -11.37
N ARG A 46 6.86 0.38 -12.32
CA ARG A 46 5.90 1.33 -12.88
C ARG A 46 5.31 0.76 -14.18
N VAL A 47 4.00 0.56 -14.21
CA VAL A 47 3.26 0.09 -15.39
C VAL A 47 2.84 1.27 -16.27
N SER A 48 2.44 2.39 -15.66
CA SER A 48 2.17 3.67 -16.31
C SER A 48 2.47 4.82 -15.34
N HIS A 49 2.40 6.07 -15.79
CA HIS A 49 2.64 7.22 -14.90
C HIS A 49 1.76 7.21 -13.64
N GLU A 50 0.54 6.67 -13.76
CA GLU A 50 -0.46 6.62 -12.70
C GLU A 50 -0.64 5.21 -12.11
N PHE A 51 0.15 4.21 -12.52
CA PHE A 51 -0.03 2.83 -12.06
C PHE A 51 1.28 2.12 -11.74
N TYR A 52 1.37 1.64 -10.50
CA TYR A 52 2.53 0.97 -9.92
C TYR A 52 2.13 -0.41 -9.37
N ILE A 53 3.09 -1.33 -9.41
CA ILE A 53 3.00 -2.64 -8.80
C ILE A 53 4.18 -2.80 -7.83
N PHE A 54 3.93 -3.34 -6.64
CA PHE A 54 4.98 -3.56 -5.64
C PHE A 54 4.79 -4.86 -4.86
N ASP A 55 5.89 -5.44 -4.38
CA ASP A 55 5.89 -6.63 -3.52
C ASP A 55 5.78 -6.22 -2.05
N ARG A 56 4.60 -6.41 -1.44
CA ARG A 56 4.34 -5.98 -0.07
C ARG A 56 5.20 -6.70 0.96
N ASN A 57 5.70 -7.90 0.65
CA ASN A 57 6.56 -8.65 1.57
C ASN A 57 7.99 -8.08 1.63
N LYS A 58 8.37 -7.27 0.65
CA LYS A 58 9.71 -6.67 0.55
C LYS A 58 9.72 -5.15 0.70
N LEU A 59 8.60 -4.48 0.44
CA LEU A 59 8.48 -3.04 0.55
C LEU A 59 7.22 -2.66 1.32
N ASN A 60 7.40 -1.89 2.40
CA ASN A 60 6.31 -1.20 3.06
C ASN A 60 6.08 0.15 2.39
N LEU A 61 5.33 0.14 1.28
CA LEU A 61 5.16 1.31 0.41
C LEU A 61 4.72 2.58 1.18
N GLY A 62 3.73 2.44 2.05
CA GLY A 62 3.19 3.54 2.86
C GLY A 62 4.17 4.11 3.89
N ARG A 63 5.29 3.43 4.15
CA ARG A 63 6.38 3.91 5.02
C ARG A 63 7.67 4.23 4.26
N SER A 64 7.66 4.16 2.93
CA SER A 64 8.87 4.39 2.12
C SER A 64 9.52 5.76 2.33
N THR A 65 8.76 6.74 2.81
CA THR A 65 9.25 8.10 3.11
C THR A 65 9.59 8.34 4.58
N ALA A 66 9.45 7.33 5.45
CA ALA A 66 9.82 7.45 6.86
C ALA A 66 11.34 7.47 7.07
N GLN A 67 11.78 8.03 8.19
CA GLN A 67 13.20 8.06 8.53
C GLN A 67 13.76 6.62 8.62
N GLY A 68 14.89 6.37 7.96
CA GLY A 68 15.50 5.03 7.87
C GLY A 68 14.95 4.14 6.76
N HIS A 69 14.03 4.65 5.92
CA HIS A 69 13.49 3.94 4.76
C HIS A 69 14.10 4.41 3.43
N GLU A 70 13.51 4.00 2.31
CA GLU A 70 14.09 4.13 0.97
C GLU A 70 14.19 5.59 0.50
N ALA A 71 13.22 6.43 0.86
CA ALA A 71 13.06 7.78 0.31
C ALA A 71 12.67 8.83 1.38
N PRO A 72 13.41 8.97 2.50
CA PRO A 72 13.07 9.87 3.61
C PRO A 72 13.00 11.35 3.20
N GLN A 73 13.72 11.75 2.15
CA GLN A 73 13.69 13.12 1.59
C GLN A 73 12.34 13.51 0.94
N PHE A 74 11.42 12.55 0.80
CA PHE A 74 10.03 12.77 0.34
C PHE A 74 9.01 12.79 1.47
N MET A 75 9.45 12.71 2.73
CA MET A 75 8.57 12.95 3.87
C MET A 75 7.85 14.30 3.70
N ASN A 76 6.55 14.34 3.97
CA ASN A 76 5.68 15.51 3.78
C ASN A 76 5.52 16.02 2.33
N LYS A 77 6.06 15.31 1.32
CA LYS A 77 5.86 15.63 -0.11
C LYS A 77 4.85 14.71 -0.79
N LEU A 78 4.60 13.55 -0.21
CA LEU A 78 3.69 12.52 -0.72
C LEU A 78 2.76 12.05 0.38
N ILE A 79 1.53 11.67 0.02
CA ILE A 79 0.58 10.99 0.90
C ILE A 79 0.33 9.60 0.32
N PHE A 80 0.35 8.59 1.19
CA PHE A 80 0.00 7.22 0.84
C PHE A 80 -1.28 6.85 1.58
N GLN A 81 -2.41 6.84 0.86
CA GLN A 81 -3.68 6.40 1.41
C GLN A 81 -3.86 4.90 1.16
N LEU A 82 -3.82 4.09 2.21
CA LEU A 82 -4.20 2.68 2.13
C LEU A 82 -5.71 2.59 1.89
N LEU A 83 -6.10 1.88 0.84
CA LEU A 83 -7.48 1.55 0.55
C LEU A 83 -7.91 0.34 1.36
N GLN A 84 -9.22 0.20 1.59
CA GLN A 84 -9.76 -1.02 2.18
C GLN A 84 -9.39 -2.25 1.33
N ASP A 85 -9.23 -3.40 1.96
CA ASP A 85 -9.10 -4.66 1.26
C ASP A 85 -10.37 -4.90 0.40
N ASN A 86 -10.25 -5.51 -0.78
CA ASN A 86 -11.40 -5.87 -1.62
C ASN A 86 -12.34 -6.75 -0.80
N GLU A 87 -13.64 -6.60 -1.06
CA GLU A 87 -14.75 -7.20 -0.30
C GLU A 87 -14.99 -6.61 1.09
N GLY A 88 -14.14 -5.68 1.53
CA GLY A 88 -14.11 -5.20 2.90
C GLY A 88 -13.66 -6.34 3.80
N ARG A 89 -12.60 -6.13 4.57
CA ARG A 89 -12.21 -7.12 5.59
C ARG A 89 -13.29 -7.12 6.69
N ASN A 90 -14.41 -7.77 6.42
CA ASN A 90 -15.50 -7.95 7.37
C ASN A 90 -14.93 -8.82 8.48
N ILE A 91 -14.59 -8.17 9.60
CA ILE A 91 -14.34 -8.87 10.85
C ILE A 91 -15.69 -9.45 11.23
N SER A 92 -15.92 -10.71 10.92
CA SER A 92 -17.10 -11.44 11.40
C SER A 92 -17.08 -11.39 12.92
N THR A 93 -18.05 -10.70 13.52
CA THR A 93 -18.32 -10.77 14.96
C THR A 93 -19.12 -12.02 15.32
N PHE A 94 -19.53 -12.81 14.32
CA PHE A 94 -20.17 -14.10 14.55
C PHE A 94 -19.13 -15.15 14.92
N ILE A 95 -19.27 -15.69 16.14
CA ILE A 95 -18.60 -16.91 16.55
C ILE A 95 -19.24 -18.05 15.72
N ASN A 96 -18.57 -18.51 14.66
CA ASN A 96 -18.94 -19.74 13.94
C ASN A 96 -18.56 -21.00 14.75
N GLY A 97 -18.86 -20.98 16.05
CA GLY A 97 -18.77 -22.13 16.95
C GLY A 97 -20.17 -22.62 17.23
N HIS A 98 -20.34 -23.93 17.36
CA HIS A 98 -21.61 -24.52 17.77
C HIS A 98 -21.99 -23.90 19.12
N LEU A 99 -23.13 -23.18 19.18
CA LEU A 99 -23.72 -22.76 20.45
C LEU A 99 -24.10 -24.05 21.19
N SER A 100 -23.20 -24.58 22.02
CA SER A 100 -23.55 -25.57 23.00
C SER A 100 -24.50 -24.87 23.97
N GLY A 101 -25.80 -25.09 23.77
CA GLY A 101 -26.85 -24.60 24.66
C GLY A 101 -26.57 -25.10 26.07
N GLY A 102 -26.00 -24.22 26.89
CA GLY A 102 -25.92 -24.43 28.33
C GLY A 102 -27.32 -24.29 28.90
N THR A 103 -27.87 -25.40 29.37
CA THR A 103 -29.04 -25.42 30.24
C THR A 103 -28.76 -24.52 31.45
N ALA A 104 -29.68 -23.59 31.70
CA ALA A 104 -29.75 -22.90 32.97
C ALA A 104 -30.07 -23.93 34.06
N GLU A 105 -29.16 -24.08 35.02
CA GLU A 105 -29.46 -24.55 36.38
C GLU A 105 -29.40 -23.36 37.34
#